data_AF-A0A8J9TED1-F1
#
_entry.id   AF-A0A8J9TED1-F1
#
_cell.length_a   1.000
_cell.length_b   1.000
_cell.length_c   1.000
_cell.angle_alpha   90.00
_cell.angle_beta   90.00
_cell.angle_gamma   90.00
#
_symmetry.space_group_name_H-M   'P 1'
#
loop_
_entity.id
_entity.type
_entity.pdbx_description
1 polymer ?
#
loop_
_entity_poly.entity_id
_entity_poly.type
_entity_poly.pdbx_seq_one_letter_code
_entity_poly.pdbx_strand_id
1 'polypeptide(L)'
;PSVFVPGTPSFVDYISGGCELNVVVAIDFTGSNGDPRKPGTLHYRHPDGSHNDYEKAIASIVNILAKYDSDQKFPVVGFGAKYNGVVRHCFQCGPSPEVHGVQGVLDAYHSVFQSGLIMSSPTTFVEAIETAASRANVTQEAAKRDGKQAYTILLILSDGAVTDVPSTKQCLERVSDSPLSVVIVGVGSADFTSMEFLDDTSGKRDIAQFVQYNKHSSSPVDLTSVTLKEIPDQVVGYFQSKCVSP
;
A
#
# COMPACT_ATOMS: atom_id res chain seq x y z
N PRO A 1 19.88 16.53 0.85
CA PRO A 1 19.52 17.57 -0.14
C PRO A 1 19.99 17.17 -1.53
N SER A 2 19.09 16.66 -2.36
CA SER A 2 19.35 16.32 -3.76
C SER A 2 19.59 17.59 -4.57
N VAL A 3 20.70 17.61 -5.32
CA VAL A 3 21.09 18.72 -6.20
C VAL A 3 20.25 18.66 -7.47
N PHE A 4 19.55 19.75 -7.80
CA PHE A 4 18.81 19.87 -9.05
C PHE A 4 19.81 19.90 -10.22
N VAL A 5 19.82 18.86 -11.04
CA VAL A 5 20.61 18.80 -12.28
C VAL A 5 19.68 19.25 -13.44
N PRO A 6 19.98 20.35 -14.14
CA PRO A 6 19.17 20.77 -15.28
C PRO A 6 19.15 19.69 -16.37
N GLY A 7 17.97 19.20 -16.73
CA GLY A 7 17.77 18.22 -17.80
C GLY A 7 17.30 16.83 -17.36
N THR A 8 17.23 16.54 -16.06
CA THR A 8 16.63 15.29 -15.57
C THR A 8 15.11 15.46 -15.39
N PRO A 9 14.28 14.54 -15.93
CA PRO A 9 12.83 14.55 -15.73
C PRO A 9 12.42 14.55 -14.25
N SER A 10 11.42 15.37 -13.92
CA SER A 10 10.76 15.40 -12.62
C SER A 10 9.53 14.50 -12.59
N PHE A 11 9.01 14.23 -11.39
CA PHE A 11 7.74 13.51 -11.23
C PHE A 11 6.59 14.21 -11.96
N VAL A 12 6.53 15.55 -11.90
CA VAL A 12 5.49 16.34 -12.57
C VAL A 12 5.58 16.18 -14.09
N ASP A 13 6.78 16.03 -14.66
CA ASP A 13 6.94 15.81 -16.09
C ASP A 13 6.31 14.47 -16.50
N TYR A 14 6.55 13.39 -15.76
CA TYR A 14 5.92 12.09 -16.03
C TYR A 14 4.39 12.13 -15.89
N ILE A 15 3.86 12.75 -14.83
CA ILE A 15 2.41 12.87 -14.66
C ILE A 15 1.79 13.73 -15.77
N SER A 16 2.42 14.83 -16.16
CA SER A 16 1.95 15.70 -17.24
C SER A 16 2.11 15.06 -18.62
N GLY A 17 3.07 14.15 -18.78
CA GLY A 17 3.29 13.32 -19.96
C GLY A 17 2.27 12.18 -20.12
N GLY A 18 1.39 11.98 -19.14
CA GLY A 18 0.34 10.95 -19.18
C GLY A 18 0.75 9.62 -18.55
N CYS A 19 1.74 9.62 -17.66
CA CYS A 19 2.01 8.45 -16.82
C CYS A 19 0.81 8.15 -15.92
N GLU A 20 0.27 6.94 -16.04
CA GLU A 20 -0.88 6.47 -15.27
C GLU A 20 -0.41 5.89 -13.93
N LEU A 21 -0.75 6.53 -12.81
CA LEU A 21 -0.56 5.93 -11.50
C LEU A 21 -1.77 5.06 -11.13
N ASN A 22 -1.47 3.92 -10.52
CA ASN A 22 -2.45 2.93 -10.05
C ASN A 22 -2.20 2.63 -8.57
N VAL A 23 -3.26 2.45 -7.78
CA VAL A 23 -3.15 2.15 -6.35
C VAL A 23 -3.73 0.78 -6.05
N VAL A 24 -2.95 -0.04 -5.34
CA VAL A 24 -3.40 -1.32 -4.76
C VAL A 24 -3.46 -1.17 -3.24
N VAL A 25 -4.56 -1.61 -2.62
CA VAL A 25 -4.73 -1.54 -1.16
C VAL A 25 -4.63 -2.95 -0.57
N ALA A 26 -3.71 -3.16 0.37
CA ALA A 26 -3.55 -4.38 1.13
C ALA A 26 -3.87 -4.14 2.60
N ILE A 27 -4.78 -4.92 3.16
CA ILE A 27 -5.30 -4.75 4.53
C ILE A 27 -4.93 -5.97 5.38
N ASP A 28 -4.33 -5.70 6.53
CA ASP A 28 -4.01 -6.70 7.53
C ASP A 28 -5.29 -7.19 8.24
N PHE A 29 -5.50 -8.51 8.27
CA PHE A 29 -6.56 -9.18 9.03
C PHE A 29 -5.97 -10.20 10.03
N THR A 30 -4.74 -9.97 10.49
CA THR A 30 -4.06 -10.82 11.46
C THR A 30 -4.65 -10.68 12.86
N GLY A 31 -4.46 -11.72 13.68
CA GLY A 31 -5.01 -11.80 15.03
C GLY A 31 -4.47 -10.77 16.03
N SER A 32 -3.34 -10.10 15.74
CA SER A 32 -2.79 -9.01 16.58
C SER A 32 -3.78 -7.85 16.72
N ASN A 33 -4.60 -7.61 15.70
CA ASN A 33 -5.63 -6.58 15.67
C ASN A 33 -6.75 -6.76 16.70
N GLY A 34 -6.89 -7.97 17.25
CA GLY A 34 -7.93 -8.33 18.19
C GLY A 34 -9.28 -8.66 17.53
N ASP A 35 -10.21 -9.18 18.33
CA ASP A 35 -11.54 -9.58 17.85
C ASP A 35 -12.38 -8.35 17.44
N PRO A 36 -12.86 -8.24 16.19
CA PRO A 36 -13.60 -7.08 15.68
C PRO A 36 -14.96 -6.85 16.36
N ARG A 37 -15.40 -7.79 17.21
CA ARG A 37 -16.62 -7.68 18.02
C ARG A 37 -16.36 -7.08 19.41
N LYS A 38 -15.09 -6.97 19.82
CA LYS A 38 -14.71 -6.45 21.13
C LYS A 38 -14.40 -4.95 21.04
N PRO A 39 -15.03 -4.10 21.86
CA PRO A 39 -14.70 -2.69 21.92
C PRO A 39 -13.21 -2.46 22.17
N GLY A 40 -12.63 -1.49 21.44
CA GLY A 40 -11.21 -1.11 21.59
C GLY A 40 -10.22 -1.92 20.75
N THR A 41 -10.68 -2.88 19.95
CA THR A 41 -9.83 -3.53 18.92
C THR A 41 -9.80 -2.69 17.64
N LEU A 42 -8.76 -2.86 16.82
CA LEU A 42 -8.50 -1.95 15.70
C LEU A 42 -9.51 -2.11 14.55
N HIS A 43 -10.12 -3.29 14.44
CA HIS A 43 -11.23 -3.58 13.53
C HIS A 43 -12.60 -3.54 14.23
N TYR A 44 -12.71 -2.94 15.41
CA TYR A 44 -13.97 -2.93 16.15
C TYR A 44 -15.09 -2.30 15.32
N ARG A 45 -16.18 -3.02 15.12
CA ARG A 45 -17.34 -2.45 14.43
C ARG A 45 -18.19 -1.66 15.41
N HIS A 46 -18.08 -0.33 15.37
CA HIS A 46 -18.85 0.52 16.26
C HIS A 46 -20.35 0.47 15.94
N PRO A 47 -21.23 0.20 16.94
CA PRO A 47 -22.68 0.16 16.73
C PRO A 47 -23.30 1.49 16.31
N ASP A 48 -22.64 2.61 16.62
CA ASP A 48 -23.08 3.96 16.28
C ASP A 48 -22.68 4.39 14.85
N GLY A 49 -21.98 3.53 14.12
CA GLY A 49 -21.50 3.79 12.76
C GLY A 49 -20.23 4.65 12.70
N SER A 50 -19.60 4.97 13.83
CA SER A 50 -18.30 5.65 13.83
C SER A 50 -17.19 4.76 13.28
N HIS A 51 -16.18 5.38 12.66
CA HIS A 51 -15.08 4.64 12.05
C HIS A 51 -14.10 4.08 13.10
N ASN A 52 -13.67 2.83 12.93
CA ASN A 52 -12.50 2.25 13.62
C ASN A 52 -11.18 2.78 13.05
N ASP A 53 -10.06 2.34 13.61
CA ASP A 53 -8.73 2.82 13.25
C ASP A 53 -8.37 2.51 11.78
N TYR A 54 -8.75 1.33 11.28
CA TYR A 54 -8.56 0.98 9.88
C TYR A 54 -9.45 1.80 8.94
N GLU A 55 -10.73 1.98 9.27
CA GLU A 55 -11.66 2.77 8.46
C GLU A 55 -11.23 4.25 8.38
N LYS A 56 -10.69 4.81 9.49
CA LYS A 56 -10.10 6.15 9.51
C LYS A 56 -8.87 6.24 8.60
N ALA A 57 -7.95 5.27 8.71
CA ALA A 57 -6.74 5.22 7.91
C ALA A 57 -7.04 5.04 6.41
N ILE A 58 -7.93 4.11 6.06
CA ILE A 58 -8.46 3.91 4.70
C ILE A 58 -9.05 5.20 4.17
N ALA A 59 -9.99 5.81 4.90
CA ALA A 59 -10.67 7.01 4.46
C ALA A 59 -9.71 8.19 4.22
N SER A 60 -8.67 8.31 5.05
CA SER A 60 -7.70 9.40 4.94
C SER A 60 -6.69 9.17 3.82
N ILE A 61 -6.03 8.01 3.80
CA ILE A 61 -4.87 7.74 2.94
C ILE A 61 -5.30 7.36 1.53
N VAL A 62 -6.36 6.56 1.38
CA VAL A 62 -6.90 6.27 0.04
C VAL A 62 -7.40 7.56 -0.61
N ASN A 63 -8.01 8.49 0.15
CA ASN A 63 -8.42 9.79 -0.40
C ASN A 63 -7.23 10.67 -0.84
N ILE A 64 -6.06 10.54 -0.21
CA ILE A 64 -4.84 11.21 -0.65
C ILE A 64 -4.36 10.60 -1.97
N LEU A 65 -4.22 9.27 -2.02
CA LEU A 65 -3.70 8.55 -3.18
C LEU A 65 -4.64 8.56 -4.39
N ALA A 66 -5.97 8.57 -4.16
CA ALA A 66 -6.99 8.62 -5.21
C ALA A 66 -6.92 9.90 -6.07
N LYS A 67 -6.27 10.97 -5.59
CA LYS A 67 -6.03 12.19 -6.39
C LYS A 67 -4.98 11.98 -7.49
N TYR A 68 -4.15 10.96 -7.33
CA TYR A 68 -3.06 10.62 -8.23
C TYR A 68 -3.38 9.37 -9.07
N ASP A 69 -4.26 8.51 -8.56
CA ASP A 69 -4.77 7.38 -9.32
C ASP A 69 -5.59 7.81 -10.54
N SER A 70 -5.34 7.17 -11.67
CA SER A 70 -5.84 7.63 -12.98
C SER A 70 -7.32 7.32 -13.20
N ASP A 71 -7.85 6.24 -12.64
CA ASP A 71 -9.24 5.80 -12.83
C ASP A 71 -10.03 5.63 -11.52
N GLN A 72 -9.36 5.80 -10.39
CA GLN A 72 -9.85 5.61 -9.03
C GLN A 72 -10.46 4.22 -8.82
N LYS A 73 -9.93 3.20 -9.49
CA LYS A 73 -10.28 1.80 -9.31
C LYS A 73 -9.14 1.08 -8.61
N PHE A 74 -9.47 0.55 -7.44
CA PHE A 74 -8.48 -0.02 -6.54
C PHE A 74 -8.71 -1.52 -6.43
N PRO A 75 -7.72 -2.36 -6.75
CA PRO A 75 -7.69 -3.72 -6.22
C PRO A 75 -7.51 -3.63 -4.71
N VAL A 76 -8.34 -4.36 -3.99
CA VAL A 76 -8.28 -4.46 -2.53
C VAL A 76 -8.00 -5.90 -2.18
N VAL A 77 -6.88 -6.12 -1.49
CA VAL A 77 -6.46 -7.44 -1.01
C VAL A 77 -6.34 -7.43 0.51
N GLY A 78 -6.54 -8.58 1.12
CA GLY A 78 -6.35 -8.83 2.54
C GLY A 78 -5.24 -9.85 2.75
N PHE A 79 -4.65 -9.87 3.93
CA PHE A 79 -3.68 -10.89 4.32
C PHE A 79 -3.80 -11.27 5.79
N GLY A 80 -3.29 -12.45 6.16
CA GLY A 80 -3.20 -12.88 7.55
C GLY A 80 -4.49 -13.48 8.12
N ALA A 81 -5.42 -13.93 7.26
CA ALA A 81 -6.66 -14.58 7.66
C ALA A 81 -6.73 -16.05 7.22
N LYS A 82 -7.41 -16.89 7.99
CA LYS A 82 -7.73 -18.28 7.65
C LYS A 82 -9.09 -18.37 6.99
N TYR A 83 -9.13 -19.15 5.92
CA TYR A 83 -10.34 -19.61 5.25
C TYR A 83 -10.33 -21.13 5.22
N ASN A 84 -11.37 -21.78 5.74
CA ASN A 84 -11.47 -23.24 5.79
C ASN A 84 -10.23 -23.92 6.38
N GLY A 85 -9.65 -23.32 7.43
CA GLY A 85 -8.45 -23.83 8.11
C GLY A 85 -7.11 -23.47 7.46
N VAL A 86 -7.10 -22.88 6.26
CA VAL A 86 -5.89 -22.50 5.52
C VAL A 86 -5.62 -21.02 5.67
N VAL A 87 -4.42 -20.65 6.12
CA VAL A 87 -3.97 -19.25 6.20
C VAL A 87 -3.73 -18.72 4.78
N ARG A 88 -4.23 -17.52 4.50
CA ARG A 88 -4.03 -16.78 3.26
C ARG A 88 -3.22 -15.52 3.57
N HIS A 89 -2.09 -15.35 2.92
CA HIS A 89 -1.25 -14.16 3.03
C HIS A 89 -1.44 -13.17 1.88
N CYS A 90 -2.34 -13.47 0.95
CA CYS A 90 -2.93 -12.54 0.01
C CYS A 90 -4.29 -13.12 -0.48
N PHE A 91 -5.37 -12.36 -0.38
CA PHE A 91 -6.69 -12.74 -0.89
C PHE A 91 -7.48 -11.50 -1.33
N GLN A 92 -8.36 -11.62 -2.32
CA GLN A 92 -9.20 -10.50 -2.75
C GLN A 92 -10.22 -10.12 -1.65
N CYS A 93 -10.35 -8.83 -1.37
CA CYS A 93 -11.41 -8.29 -0.54
C CYS A 93 -12.63 -7.97 -1.41
N GLY A 94 -13.81 -8.45 -0.99
CA GLY A 94 -15.04 -8.25 -1.74
C GLY A 94 -15.16 -9.08 -3.02
N PRO A 95 -16.32 -8.99 -3.70
CA PRO A 95 -16.64 -9.84 -4.84
C PRO A 95 -15.98 -9.38 -6.15
N SER A 96 -15.51 -8.13 -6.22
CA SER A 96 -14.99 -7.52 -7.45
C SER A 96 -13.46 -7.45 -7.44
N PRO A 97 -12.78 -7.65 -8.59
CA PRO A 97 -11.33 -7.47 -8.70
C PRO A 97 -10.84 -6.06 -8.37
N GLU A 98 -11.68 -5.06 -8.61
CA GLU A 98 -11.43 -3.65 -8.33
C GLU A 98 -12.70 -2.99 -7.78
N VAL A 99 -12.51 -1.97 -6.96
CA VAL A 99 -13.59 -1.15 -6.39
C VAL A 99 -13.34 0.33 -6.65
N HIS A 100 -14.42 1.11 -6.75
CA HIS A 100 -14.30 2.53 -7.10
C HIS A 100 -14.32 3.43 -5.85
N GLY A 101 -13.31 4.30 -5.75
CA GLY A 101 -13.25 5.32 -4.70
C GLY A 101 -13.05 4.75 -3.29
N VAL A 102 -12.95 5.67 -2.32
CA VAL A 102 -12.79 5.33 -0.90
C VAL A 102 -13.92 4.45 -0.38
N GLN A 103 -15.17 4.76 -0.76
CA GLN A 103 -16.33 3.98 -0.31
C GLN A 103 -16.26 2.53 -0.80
N GLY A 104 -15.83 2.30 -2.04
CA GLY A 104 -15.65 0.94 -2.56
C GLY A 104 -14.62 0.14 -1.76
N VAL A 105 -13.54 0.80 -1.31
CA VAL A 105 -12.53 0.15 -0.46
C VAL A 105 -13.11 -0.19 0.91
N LEU A 106 -13.87 0.72 1.53
CA LEU A 106 -14.56 0.46 2.80
C LEU A 106 -15.57 -0.68 2.67
N ASP A 107 -16.36 -0.72 1.60
CA ASP A 107 -17.35 -1.77 1.34
C ASP A 107 -16.66 -3.14 1.16
N ALA A 108 -15.55 -3.19 0.41
CA ALA A 108 -14.73 -4.39 0.26
C ALA A 108 -14.16 -4.86 1.61
N TYR A 109 -13.60 -3.95 2.40
CA TYR A 109 -13.12 -4.21 3.76
C TYR A 109 -14.22 -4.78 4.67
N HIS A 110 -15.41 -4.18 4.69
CA HIS A 110 -16.52 -4.67 5.50
C HIS A 110 -17.02 -6.06 5.06
N SER A 111 -17.00 -6.35 3.75
CA SER A 111 -17.45 -7.64 3.22
C SER A 111 -16.58 -8.80 3.69
N VAL A 112 -15.30 -8.56 3.98
CA VAL A 112 -14.35 -9.57 4.47
C VAL A 112 -14.81 -10.11 5.82
N PHE A 113 -15.25 -9.25 6.75
CA PHE A 113 -15.80 -9.71 8.04
C PHE A 113 -17.12 -10.51 7.92
N GLN A 114 -17.76 -10.50 6.75
CA GLN A 114 -18.96 -11.30 6.48
C GLN A 114 -18.63 -12.66 5.83
N SER A 115 -17.38 -12.89 5.43
CA SER A 115 -16.98 -14.09 4.68
C SER A 115 -16.68 -15.32 5.55
N GLY A 116 -16.84 -15.22 6.87
CA GLY A 116 -16.44 -16.28 7.80
C GLY A 116 -14.92 -16.41 7.99
N LEU A 117 -14.17 -15.33 7.75
CA LEU A 117 -12.72 -15.30 8.00
C LEU A 117 -12.41 -15.61 9.47
N ILE A 118 -11.24 -16.18 9.71
CA ILE A 118 -10.67 -16.29 11.06
C ILE A 118 -9.32 -15.58 11.07
N MET A 119 -9.19 -14.49 11.84
CA MET A 119 -7.94 -13.73 11.94
C MET A 119 -6.81 -14.62 12.47
N SER A 120 -5.62 -14.52 11.88
CA SER A 120 -4.53 -15.48 12.08
C SER A 120 -3.17 -14.80 12.18
N SER A 121 -2.12 -15.59 12.35
CA SER A 121 -0.72 -15.22 12.23
C SER A 121 -0.05 -16.08 11.15
N PRO A 122 1.20 -15.79 10.75
CA PRO A 122 2.00 -14.57 11.04
C PRO A 122 1.57 -13.35 10.21
N THR A 123 2.09 -12.18 10.60
CA THR A 123 2.01 -10.93 9.84
C THR A 123 3.15 -10.90 8.82
N THR A 124 2.82 -11.17 7.55
CA THR A 124 3.77 -11.18 6.43
C THR A 124 3.22 -10.38 5.26
N PHE A 125 4.08 -9.57 4.65
CA PHE A 125 3.75 -8.72 3.51
C PHE A 125 4.23 -9.31 2.18
N VAL A 126 4.99 -10.41 2.22
CA VAL A 126 5.70 -10.96 1.04
C VAL A 126 4.73 -11.25 -0.11
N GLU A 127 3.66 -12.02 0.14
CA GLU A 127 2.71 -12.37 -0.92
C GLU A 127 1.98 -11.13 -1.47
N ALA A 128 1.64 -10.15 -0.61
CA ALA A 128 1.00 -8.91 -1.05
C ALA A 128 1.92 -8.06 -1.93
N ILE A 129 3.20 -7.91 -1.53
CA ILE A 129 4.24 -7.20 -2.29
C ILE A 129 4.50 -7.88 -3.64
N GLU A 130 4.69 -9.20 -3.66
CA GLU A 130 4.94 -9.96 -4.89
C GLU A 130 3.74 -9.91 -5.85
N THR A 131 2.52 -10.01 -5.31
CA THR A 131 1.29 -9.89 -6.10
C THR A 131 1.19 -8.50 -6.73
N ALA A 132 1.44 -7.44 -5.97
CA ALA A 132 1.42 -6.07 -6.48
C ALA A 132 2.51 -5.82 -7.52
N ALA A 133 3.73 -6.33 -7.30
CA ALA A 133 4.83 -6.22 -8.26
C ALA A 133 4.51 -6.93 -9.58
N SER A 134 3.96 -8.15 -9.50
CA SER A 134 3.52 -8.89 -10.69
C SER A 134 2.46 -8.11 -11.47
N ARG A 135 1.45 -7.57 -10.77
CA ARG A 135 0.43 -6.70 -11.38
C ARG A 135 1.05 -5.47 -12.03
N ALA A 136 1.94 -4.78 -11.32
CA ALA A 136 2.59 -3.56 -11.78
C ALA A 136 3.38 -3.80 -13.08
N ASN A 137 4.12 -4.91 -13.17
CA ASN A 137 4.84 -5.30 -14.38
C ASN A 137 3.87 -5.54 -15.55
N VAL A 138 2.76 -6.25 -15.33
CA VAL A 138 1.76 -6.52 -16.37
C VAL A 138 1.12 -5.22 -16.86
N THR A 139 0.71 -4.34 -15.95
CA THR A 139 0.09 -3.05 -16.29
C THR A 139 1.06 -2.16 -17.06
N GLN A 140 2.31 -2.07 -16.64
CA GLN A 140 3.32 -1.26 -17.33
C GLN A 140 3.67 -1.82 -18.71
N GLU A 141 3.79 -3.14 -18.87
CA GLU A 141 4.03 -3.75 -20.18
C GLU A 141 2.83 -3.54 -21.13
N ALA A 142 1.61 -3.51 -20.61
CA ALA A 142 0.43 -3.15 -21.40
C ALA A 142 0.48 -1.67 -21.82
N ALA A 143 0.67 -0.75 -20.86
CA ALA A 143 0.77 0.68 -21.12
C ALA A 143 1.84 1.00 -22.17
N LYS A 144 3.01 0.36 -22.07
CA LYS A 144 4.12 0.54 -23.01
C LYS A 144 3.74 0.18 -24.46
N ARG A 145 2.90 -0.84 -24.68
CA ARG A 145 2.43 -1.20 -26.04
C ARG A 145 1.57 -0.11 -26.66
N ASP A 146 0.88 0.64 -25.82
CA ASP A 146 0.04 1.77 -26.21
C ASP A 146 0.81 3.10 -26.23
N GLY A 147 2.15 3.06 -26.09
CA GLY A 147 3.00 4.25 -26.03
C GLY A 147 2.83 5.07 -24.75
N LYS A 148 2.29 4.46 -23.69
CA LYS A 148 2.04 5.06 -22.38
C LYS A 148 3.00 4.52 -21.32
N GLN A 149 2.87 5.08 -20.12
CA GLN A 149 3.56 4.63 -18.93
C GLN A 149 2.52 4.36 -17.84
N ALA A 150 2.78 3.36 -17.03
CA ALA A 150 2.02 3.06 -15.83
C ALA A 150 2.95 2.72 -14.68
N TYR A 151 2.56 3.14 -13.48
CA TYR A 151 3.29 2.89 -12.26
C TYR A 151 2.30 2.56 -11.14
N THR A 152 2.70 1.66 -10.22
CA THR A 152 1.82 1.19 -9.16
C THR A 152 2.32 1.62 -7.79
N ILE A 153 1.40 2.01 -6.92
CA ILE A 153 1.61 2.27 -5.50
C ILE A 153 0.85 1.18 -4.72
N LEU A 154 1.56 0.34 -3.99
CA LEU A 154 0.97 -0.58 -3.02
C LEU A 154 0.87 0.11 -1.66
N LEU A 155 -0.35 0.30 -1.16
CA LEU A 155 -0.63 0.74 0.20
C LEU A 155 -0.88 -0.49 1.09
N ILE A 156 -0.04 -0.71 2.10
CA ILE A 156 -0.23 -1.76 3.11
C ILE A 156 -0.68 -1.12 4.42
N LEU A 157 -1.81 -1.55 4.98
CA LEU A 157 -2.31 -1.11 6.28
C LEU A 157 -2.13 -2.25 7.29
N SER A 158 -1.34 -2.06 8.34
CA SER A 158 -1.05 -3.08 9.36
C SER A 158 -0.91 -2.48 10.75
N ASP A 159 -1.21 -3.26 11.78
CA ASP A 159 -1.18 -2.82 13.18
C ASP A 159 0.16 -2.96 13.87
N GLY A 160 1.18 -3.55 13.22
CA GLY A 160 2.43 -3.81 13.91
C GLY A 160 3.60 -4.25 13.04
N ALA A 161 4.68 -4.56 13.75
CA ALA A 161 5.94 -5.05 13.22
C ALA A 161 5.76 -6.32 12.38
N VAL A 162 6.28 -6.27 11.15
CA VAL A 162 6.48 -7.45 10.29
C VAL A 162 7.07 -8.60 11.11
N THR A 163 6.43 -9.78 11.08
CA THR A 163 6.93 -10.94 11.85
C THR A 163 8.28 -11.43 11.32
N ASP A 164 8.53 -11.28 10.02
CA ASP A 164 9.77 -11.66 9.34
C ASP A 164 10.35 -10.50 8.52
N VAL A 165 11.12 -9.65 9.21
CA VAL A 165 11.86 -8.53 8.60
C VAL A 165 12.84 -9.00 7.50
N PRO A 166 13.67 -10.04 7.72
CA PRO A 166 14.56 -10.57 6.67
C PRO A 166 13.83 -10.94 5.38
N SER A 167 12.72 -11.69 5.47
CA SER A 167 11.95 -12.09 4.28
C SER A 167 11.33 -10.89 3.58
N THR A 168 10.86 -9.90 4.33
CA THR A 168 10.29 -8.67 3.73
C THR A 168 11.36 -7.83 3.05
N LYS A 169 12.53 -7.66 3.67
CA LYS A 169 13.68 -6.97 3.05
C LYS A 169 14.11 -7.67 1.75
N GLN A 170 14.28 -9.00 1.79
CA GLN A 170 14.65 -9.78 0.61
C GLN A 170 13.57 -9.70 -0.48
N CYS A 171 12.28 -9.64 -0.11
CA CYS A 171 11.18 -9.46 -1.04
C CYS A 171 11.26 -8.09 -1.74
N LEU A 172 11.43 -7.01 -0.98
CA LEU A 172 11.58 -5.65 -1.51
C LEU A 172 12.79 -5.55 -2.46
N GLU A 173 13.94 -6.11 -2.07
CA GLU A 173 15.13 -6.18 -2.93
C GLU A 173 14.91 -7.00 -4.21
N ARG A 174 14.01 -7.98 -4.19
CA ARG A 174 13.70 -8.81 -5.36
C ARG A 174 12.80 -8.08 -6.34
N VAL A 175 11.86 -7.27 -5.85
CA VAL A 175 10.89 -6.54 -6.66
C VAL A 175 11.30 -5.09 -6.94
N SER A 176 12.48 -4.64 -6.50
CA SER A 176 12.96 -3.26 -6.67
C SER A 176 13.02 -2.79 -8.12
N ASP A 177 13.14 -3.71 -9.08
CA ASP A 177 13.17 -3.42 -10.52
C ASP A 177 11.79 -3.31 -11.17
N SER A 178 10.70 -3.54 -10.43
CA SER A 178 9.31 -3.38 -10.89
C SER A 178 8.86 -1.91 -10.81
N PRO A 179 7.85 -1.47 -11.60
CA PRO A 179 7.26 -0.13 -11.55
C PRO A 179 6.35 0.02 -10.30
N LEU A 180 6.97 -0.12 -9.13
CA LEU A 180 6.28 -0.25 -7.84
C LEU A 180 6.92 0.65 -6.78
N SER A 181 6.05 1.34 -6.05
CA SER A 181 6.29 1.90 -4.71
C SER A 181 5.45 1.15 -3.68
N VAL A 182 5.96 1.00 -2.47
CA VAL A 182 5.30 0.35 -1.33
C VAL A 182 5.21 1.35 -0.18
N VAL A 183 3.99 1.64 0.28
CA VAL A 183 3.73 2.52 1.42
C VAL A 183 3.13 1.67 2.53
N ILE A 184 3.89 1.45 3.59
CA ILE A 184 3.46 0.69 4.76
C ILE A 184 2.94 1.68 5.80
N VAL A 185 1.68 1.52 6.19
CA VAL A 185 1.01 2.38 7.15
C VAL A 185 0.75 1.59 8.43
N GLY A 186 1.39 2.04 9.51
CA GLY A 186 1.14 1.56 10.86
C GLY A 186 -0.14 2.17 11.44
N VAL A 187 -1.11 1.31 11.75
CA VAL A 187 -2.40 1.66 12.37
C VAL A 187 -2.37 1.31 13.85
N GLY A 188 -2.89 2.19 14.71
CA GLY A 188 -2.90 1.97 16.16
C GLY A 188 -1.61 2.40 16.86
N SER A 189 -1.35 1.81 18.02
CA SER A 189 -0.33 2.26 18.97
C SER A 189 0.75 1.22 19.28
N ALA A 190 0.98 0.27 18.38
CA ALA A 190 2.07 -0.69 18.53
C ALA A 190 3.45 -0.01 18.44
N ASP A 191 4.48 -0.76 18.83
CA ASP A 191 5.87 -0.39 18.59
C ASP A 191 6.25 -0.70 17.14
N PHE A 192 6.56 0.34 16.37
CA PHE A 192 6.93 0.26 14.97
C PHE A 192 8.44 0.43 14.74
N THR A 193 9.27 0.37 15.79
CA THR A 193 10.74 0.50 15.69
C THR A 193 11.33 -0.51 14.70
N SER A 194 10.74 -1.70 14.58
CA SER A 194 11.19 -2.68 13.59
C SER A 194 11.16 -2.14 12.16
N MET A 195 10.27 -1.20 11.82
CA MET A 195 10.11 -0.68 10.44
C MET A 195 11.29 0.20 9.98
N GLU A 196 12.21 0.57 10.87
CA GLU A 196 13.45 1.29 10.53
C GLU A 196 14.32 0.52 9.52
N PHE A 197 14.13 -0.80 9.36
CA PHE A 197 14.86 -1.58 8.34
C PHE A 197 14.59 -1.10 6.91
N LEU A 198 13.47 -0.40 6.66
CA LEU A 198 13.12 0.10 5.33
C LEU A 198 14.07 1.21 4.87
N ASP A 199 14.65 1.97 5.81
CA ASP A 199 15.63 3.02 5.49
C ASP A 199 17.02 2.45 5.12
N ASP A 200 17.26 1.15 5.36
CA ASP A 200 18.52 0.46 5.06
C ASP A 200 18.53 -0.12 3.63
N THR A 201 18.77 0.77 2.66
CA THR A 201 18.78 0.44 1.22
C THR A 201 20.13 -0.14 0.79
N SER A 202 20.16 -1.43 0.51
CA SER A 202 21.34 -2.23 0.13
C SER A 202 21.76 -2.04 -1.34
N GLY A 203 21.90 -0.79 -1.81
CA GLY A 203 22.42 -0.45 -3.14
C GLY A 203 21.50 -0.74 -4.33
N LYS A 204 20.28 -1.21 -4.08
CA LYS A 204 19.18 -1.31 -5.07
C LYS A 204 18.25 -0.11 -4.96
N ARG A 205 17.37 0.08 -5.95
CA ARG A 205 16.35 1.14 -5.93
C ARG A 205 15.50 1.00 -4.68
N ASP A 206 15.45 2.04 -3.87
CA ASP A 206 14.52 2.14 -2.76
C ASP A 206 13.08 2.24 -3.31
N ILE A 207 12.18 1.45 -2.72
CA ILE A 207 10.79 1.38 -3.15
C ILE A 207 9.82 1.48 -1.98
N ALA A 208 10.30 1.52 -0.74
CA ALA A 208 9.43 1.31 0.41
C ALA A 208 9.61 2.39 1.47
N GLN A 209 8.50 2.92 1.96
CA GLN A 209 8.48 3.87 3.07
C GLN A 209 7.46 3.45 4.12
N PHE A 210 7.68 3.91 5.35
CA PHE A 210 6.77 3.68 6.47
C PHE A 210 6.14 4.98 6.98
N VAL A 211 4.84 4.91 7.29
CA VAL A 211 4.05 6.01 7.85
C VAL A 211 3.31 5.53 9.09
N GLN A 212 3.53 6.17 10.23
CA GLN A 212 2.74 5.89 11.44
C GLN A 212 1.49 6.77 11.45
N TYR A 213 0.32 6.21 11.08
CA TYR A 213 -0.91 6.97 10.88
C TYR A 213 -1.28 7.84 12.08
N ASN A 214 -1.26 7.26 13.28
CA ASN A 214 -1.69 7.94 14.51
C ASN A 214 -0.85 9.21 14.82
N LYS A 215 0.43 9.27 14.41
CA LYS A 215 1.29 10.46 14.62
C LYS A 215 0.88 11.65 13.73
N HIS A 216 0.34 11.38 12.54
CA HIS A 216 0.08 12.40 11.52
C HIS A 216 -1.42 12.66 11.28
N SER A 217 -2.30 11.78 11.79
CA SER A 217 -3.76 11.83 11.59
C SER A 217 -4.43 13.14 12.02
N SER A 218 -3.79 13.92 12.89
CA SER A 218 -4.31 15.23 13.35
C SER A 218 -4.17 16.35 12.31
N SER A 219 -3.31 16.18 11.31
CA SER A 219 -3.05 17.18 10.27
C SER A 219 -3.11 16.55 8.89
N PRO A 220 -4.14 16.84 8.07
CA PRO A 220 -4.24 16.32 6.71
C PRO A 220 -3.04 16.69 5.84
N VAL A 221 -2.44 17.86 6.06
CA VAL A 221 -1.26 18.32 5.32
C VAL A 221 -0.04 17.48 5.67
N ASP A 222 0.17 17.23 6.97
CA ASP A 222 1.29 16.41 7.44
C ASP A 222 1.14 14.96 6.95
N LEU A 223 -0.05 14.37 7.12
CA LEU A 223 -0.35 13.03 6.63
C LEU A 223 -0.11 12.91 5.11
N THR A 224 -0.56 13.89 4.32
CA THR A 224 -0.30 13.94 2.87
C THR A 224 1.19 13.99 2.58
N SER A 225 1.93 14.86 3.29
CA SER A 225 3.36 15.04 3.09
C SER A 225 4.14 13.76 3.38
N VAL A 226 3.83 13.05 4.48
CA VAL A 226 4.54 11.81 4.82
C VAL A 226 4.12 10.63 3.96
N THR A 227 2.85 10.55 3.53
CA THR A 227 2.39 9.49 2.60
C THR A 227 3.02 9.60 1.21
N LEU A 228 3.26 10.81 0.72
CA LEU A 228 3.78 11.03 -0.63
C LEU A 228 5.29 11.29 -0.67
N LYS A 229 5.98 11.28 0.49
CA LYS A 229 7.34 11.79 0.64
C LYS A 229 8.32 11.23 -0.40
N GLU A 230 8.32 9.92 -0.61
CA GLU A 230 9.33 9.26 -1.45
C GLU A 230 8.80 8.81 -2.81
N ILE A 231 7.47 8.76 -2.99
CA ILE A 231 6.84 8.29 -4.24
C ILE A 231 7.36 9.06 -5.47
N PRO A 232 7.47 10.40 -5.47
CA PRO A 232 8.00 11.14 -6.62
C PRO A 232 9.39 10.67 -7.06
N ASP A 233 10.32 10.54 -6.11
CA ASP A 233 11.69 10.13 -6.39
C ASP A 233 11.76 8.67 -6.83
N GLN A 234 10.93 7.79 -6.24
CA GLN A 234 10.85 6.38 -6.60
C GLN A 234 10.30 6.16 -8.04
N VAL A 235 9.32 6.96 -8.46
CA VAL A 235 8.77 6.95 -9.83
C VAL A 235 9.81 7.41 -10.84
N VAL A 236 10.43 8.57 -10.58
CA VAL A 236 11.49 9.13 -11.44
C VAL A 236 12.66 8.17 -11.54
N GLY A 237 13.12 7.64 -10.41
CA GLY A 237 14.23 6.70 -10.34
C GLY A 237 13.96 5.42 -11.13
N TYR A 238 12.73 4.90 -11.12
CA TYR A 238 12.35 3.76 -11.95
C TYR A 238 12.45 4.08 -13.44
N PHE A 239 11.74 5.10 -13.93
CA PHE A 239 11.69 5.37 -15.37
C PHE A 239 13.05 5.79 -15.94
N GLN A 240 13.84 6.55 -15.19
CA GLN A 240 15.23 6.87 -15.56
C GLN A 240 16.09 5.61 -15.65
N SER A 241 15.98 4.66 -14.70
CA SER A 241 16.72 3.39 -14.76
C SER A 241 16.37 2.53 -15.97
N LYS A 242 15.17 2.73 -16.54
CA LYS A 242 14.68 2.06 -17.75
C LYS A 242 14.89 2.87 -19.04
N CYS A 243 15.54 4.04 -18.96
CA CYS A 243 15.72 4.98 -20.06
C CYS A 243 14.39 5.39 -20.72
N VAL A 244 13.32 5.56 -19.93
CA VAL A 244 12.00 5.99 -20.39
C VAL A 244 11.84 7.48 -20.12
N SER A 245 11.69 8.28 -21.17
CA SER A 245 11.38 9.72 -21.08
C SER A 245 9.91 9.94 -20.77
N PRO A 246 9.54 11.04 -20.07
CA PRO A 246 8.15 11.46 -19.88
C PRO A 246 7.32 11.51 -21.16
#